data_AF-A0A2S6TEK7-F1
#
_entry.id   AF-A0A2S6TEK7-F1
#
_cell.length_a   1.000
_cell.length_b   1.000
_cell.length_c   1.000
_cell.angle_alpha   90.00
_cell.angle_beta   90.00
_cell.angle_gamma   90.00
#
_symmetry.space_group_name_H-M   'P 1'
#
loop_
_entity.id
_entity.type
_entity.pdbx_description
1 polymer ?
#
loop_
_entity_poly.entity_id
_entity_poly.type
_entity_poly.pdbx_seq_one_letter_code
_entity_poly.pdbx_strand_id
1 'polypeptide(L)'
;MTQFMGYRRPDGRIGVRNSVVVLSAMDNTNPCAYRIANIVDRATPVATPFGRTQIGHDFEMTLRTLTGIGSHPNVASVLVLGLSMATANTLADRIRASGKPVEALGLQEAGSTMALTTEGVRIAADLVVAASEHKREPCDF
;
A
#
# COMPACT_ATOMS: atom_id res chain seq x y z
N MET A 1 6.21 22.56 25.98
CA MET A 1 5.89 21.37 25.18
C MET A 1 6.77 21.38 23.94
N THR A 2 7.51 20.31 23.69
CA THR A 2 8.28 20.17 22.45
C THR A 2 7.34 19.64 21.37
N GLN A 3 7.37 20.21 20.17
CA GLN A 3 6.51 19.81 19.05
C GLN A 3 7.35 19.45 17.82
N PHE A 4 6.80 18.60 16.96
CA PHE A 4 7.35 18.27 15.65
C PHE A 4 6.31 18.43 14.54
N MET A 5 6.75 18.62 13.30
CA MET A 5 5.87 18.75 12.13
C MET A 5 5.55 17.35 11.57
N GLY A 6 4.34 16.87 11.84
CA GLY A 6 3.88 15.53 11.48
C GLY A 6 2.64 15.52 10.58
N TYR A 7 2.31 14.35 10.03
CA TYR A 7 1.07 14.09 9.28
C TYR A 7 0.11 13.34 10.19
N ARG A 8 -0.99 13.97 10.60
CA ARG A 8 -2.06 13.29 11.33
C ARG A 8 -2.79 12.34 10.39
N ARG A 9 -3.08 11.13 10.88
CA ARG A 9 -3.82 10.11 10.13
C ARG A 9 -5.22 9.92 10.70
N PRO A 10 -6.17 9.37 9.91
CA PRO A 10 -7.55 9.16 10.35
C PRO A 10 -7.69 8.28 11.61
N ASP A 11 -6.73 7.39 11.84
CA ASP A 11 -6.66 6.53 13.04
C ASP A 11 -6.02 7.20 14.26
N GLY A 12 -5.76 8.51 14.20
CA GLY A 12 -5.18 9.31 15.28
C GLY A 12 -3.65 9.20 15.41
N ARG A 13 -3.00 8.29 14.68
CA ARG A 13 -1.53 8.17 14.69
C ARG A 13 -0.88 9.26 13.85
N ILE A 14 0.41 9.50 14.09
CA ILE A 14 1.15 10.61 13.46
C ILE A 14 2.36 10.06 12.70
N GLY A 15 2.45 10.39 11.42
CA GLY A 15 3.57 10.03 10.55
C GLY A 15 4.56 11.18 10.39
N VAL A 16 5.84 10.88 10.27
CA VAL A 16 6.88 11.87 9.90
C VAL A 16 7.15 11.89 8.38
N ARG A 17 6.67 10.87 7.66
CA ARG A 17 6.70 10.76 6.20
C ARG A 17 5.29 10.60 5.63
N ASN A 18 5.19 10.74 4.31
CA ASN A 18 3.93 10.71 3.56
C ASN A 18 4.11 9.90 2.27
N SER A 19 4.36 8.60 2.44
CA SER A 19 4.66 7.67 1.34
C SER A 19 3.37 7.09 0.76
N VAL A 20 3.34 6.93 -0.56
CA VAL A 20 2.35 6.08 -1.25
C VAL A 20 2.99 4.72 -1.45
N VAL A 21 2.35 3.65 -1.02
CA VAL A 21 2.92 2.30 -1.07
C VAL A 21 2.24 1.47 -2.15
N VAL A 22 3.02 0.85 -3.02
CA VAL A 22 2.56 -0.19 -3.94
C VAL A 22 2.90 -1.54 -3.32
N LEU A 23 1.90 -2.16 -2.68
CA LEU A 23 2.04 -3.33 -1.82
C LEU A 23 1.68 -4.60 -2.59
N SER A 24 2.67 -5.47 -2.80
CA SER A 24 2.44 -6.77 -3.41
C SER A 24 2.03 -7.80 -2.35
N ALA A 25 0.83 -8.38 -2.49
CA ALA A 25 0.33 -9.43 -1.61
C ALA A 25 0.92 -10.81 -1.94
N MET A 26 1.48 -10.98 -3.15
CA MET A 26 2.10 -12.23 -3.61
C MET A 26 3.37 -11.97 -4.42
N ASP A 27 4.23 -12.97 -4.55
CA ASP A 27 5.52 -12.83 -5.24
C ASP A 27 5.37 -12.56 -6.75
N ASN A 28 4.32 -13.11 -7.38
CA ASN A 28 4.05 -12.93 -8.81
C ASN A 28 3.68 -11.50 -9.21
N THR A 29 3.20 -10.67 -8.27
CA THR A 29 2.91 -9.24 -8.50
C THR A 29 4.07 -8.33 -8.13
N ASN A 30 5.15 -8.84 -7.53
CA ASN A 30 6.33 -8.03 -7.17
C ASN A 30 6.93 -7.28 -8.37
N PRO A 31 7.11 -7.89 -9.57
CA PRO A 31 7.65 -7.15 -10.72
C PRO A 31 6.76 -5.98 -11.13
N CYS A 32 5.45 -6.11 -11.00
CA CYS A 32 4.52 -5.03 -11.32
C CYS A 32 4.62 -3.90 -10.27
N ALA A 33 4.72 -4.24 -8.99
CA ALA A 33 4.92 -3.24 -7.92
C ALA A 33 6.19 -2.40 -8.16
N TYR A 34 7.32 -3.03 -8.47
CA TYR A 34 8.55 -2.32 -8.81
C TYR A 34 8.43 -1.47 -10.07
N ARG A 35 7.78 -1.97 -11.13
CA ARG A 35 7.57 -1.18 -12.36
C ARG A 35 6.73 0.06 -12.11
N ILE A 36 5.62 -0.07 -11.38
CA ILE A 36 4.76 1.06 -11.03
C ILE A 36 5.56 2.10 -10.23
N ALA A 37 6.30 1.67 -9.20
CA ALA A 37 7.08 2.57 -8.38
C ALA A 37 8.29 3.21 -9.10
N ASN A 38 8.80 2.58 -10.15
CA ASN A 38 9.84 3.18 -11.01
C ASN A 38 9.27 4.22 -11.98
N ILE A 39 7.98 4.14 -12.31
CA ILE A 39 7.30 5.07 -13.23
C ILE A 39 6.71 6.25 -12.46
N VAL A 40 6.11 6.00 -11.30
CA VAL A 40 5.44 7.00 -10.48
C VAL A 40 6.36 7.48 -9.38
N ASP A 41 6.87 8.70 -9.52
CA ASP A 41 7.70 9.32 -8.47
C ASP A 41 6.94 9.35 -7.13
N ARG A 42 7.68 9.19 -6.03
CA ARG A 42 7.16 9.12 -4.65
C ARG A 42 6.28 7.90 -4.31
N ALA A 43 6.08 6.96 -5.23
CA ALA A 43 5.55 5.64 -4.92
C ALA A 43 6.69 4.73 -4.41
N THR A 44 6.42 3.96 -3.36
CA THR A 44 7.39 3.04 -2.75
C THR A 44 6.91 1.60 -2.94
N PRO A 45 7.70 0.72 -3.60
CA PRO A 45 7.30 -0.66 -3.77
C PRO A 45 7.55 -1.42 -2.46
N VAL A 46 6.58 -2.21 -2.03
CA VAL A 46 6.76 -3.21 -0.97
C VAL A 46 6.47 -4.57 -1.57
N ALA A 47 7.53 -5.33 -1.75
CA ALA A 47 7.47 -6.70 -2.24
C ALA A 47 7.39 -7.68 -1.06
N THR A 48 6.65 -8.78 -1.23
CA THR A 48 6.61 -9.87 -0.26
C THR A 48 7.55 -11.00 -0.69
N PRO A 49 8.20 -11.72 0.27
CA PRO A 49 8.80 -13.01 -0.04
C PRO A 49 7.72 -14.01 -0.51
N PHE A 50 8.14 -15.15 -1.07
CA PHE A 50 7.25 -16.19 -1.59
C PHE A 50 6.06 -16.45 -0.64
N GLY A 51 4.85 -16.05 -1.07
CA GLY A 51 3.59 -16.19 -0.32
C GLY A 51 2.77 -17.40 -0.76
N ARG A 52 3.45 -18.41 -1.32
CA ARG A 52 2.81 -19.62 -1.84
C ARG A 52 2.74 -20.67 -0.74
N THR A 53 1.73 -21.53 -0.83
CA THR A 53 1.52 -22.68 0.08
C THR A 53 1.37 -22.32 1.57
N GLN A 54 1.18 -21.04 1.90
CA GLN A 54 0.91 -20.62 3.27
C GLN A 54 -0.54 -20.97 3.64
N ILE A 55 -0.75 -21.50 4.85
CA ILE A 55 -2.05 -21.93 5.37
C ILE A 55 -2.17 -21.69 6.88
N GLY A 56 -3.33 -21.20 7.32
CA GLY A 56 -3.58 -20.99 8.75
C GLY A 56 -2.62 -19.96 9.35
N HIS A 57 -1.75 -20.37 10.28
CA HIS A 57 -0.97 -19.43 11.09
C HIS A 57 0.12 -18.67 10.31
N ASP A 58 0.82 -19.32 9.38
CA ASP A 58 1.87 -18.66 8.61
C ASP A 58 1.28 -17.64 7.61
N PHE A 59 0.15 -17.97 6.98
CA PHE A 59 -0.60 -17.06 6.12
C PHE A 59 -1.11 -15.85 6.90
N GLU A 60 -1.71 -16.09 8.08
CA GLU A 60 -2.18 -15.00 8.95
C GLU A 60 -1.02 -14.13 9.45
N MET A 61 0.15 -14.71 9.73
CA MET A 61 1.35 -13.97 10.09
C MET A 61 1.81 -13.04 8.95
N THR A 62 1.81 -13.53 7.71
CA THR A 62 2.11 -12.71 6.53
C THR A 62 1.09 -11.59 6.37
N LEU A 63 -0.22 -11.90 6.41
CA LEU A 63 -1.27 -10.88 6.29
C LEU A 63 -1.16 -9.81 7.39
N ARG A 64 -0.93 -10.21 8.65
CA ARG A 64 -0.73 -9.29 9.76
C ARG A 64 0.47 -8.38 9.53
N THR A 65 1.58 -8.92 9.03
CA THR A 65 2.80 -8.16 8.74
C THR A 65 2.56 -7.13 7.63
N LEU A 66 1.97 -7.56 6.51
CA LEU A 66 1.67 -6.67 5.38
C LEU A 66 0.62 -5.61 5.76
N THR A 67 -0.37 -5.97 6.57
CA THR A 67 -1.36 -5.03 7.13
C THR A 67 -0.67 -3.97 8.00
N GLY A 68 0.29 -4.38 8.83
CA GLY A 68 1.10 -3.47 9.63
C GLY A 68 1.88 -2.47 8.78
N ILE A 69 2.47 -2.94 7.67
CA ILE A 69 3.19 -2.09 6.71
C ILE A 69 2.23 -1.09 6.05
N GLY A 70 1.11 -1.56 5.48
CA GLY A 70 0.15 -0.69 4.78
C GLY A 70 -0.54 0.32 5.70
N SER A 71 -0.82 -0.06 6.95
CA SER A 71 -1.45 0.81 7.93
C SER A 71 -0.45 1.73 8.66
N HIS A 72 0.85 1.58 8.47
CA HIS A 72 1.88 2.35 9.20
C HIS A 72 1.70 3.88 9.03
N PRO A 73 1.83 4.73 10.07
CA PRO A 73 1.51 6.18 9.98
C PRO A 73 2.31 6.98 8.93
N ASN A 74 3.51 6.51 8.56
CA ASN A 74 4.30 7.07 7.45
C ASN A 74 3.72 6.80 6.04
N VAL A 75 2.74 5.90 5.93
CA VAL A 75 2.03 5.58 4.70
C VAL A 75 0.76 6.44 4.62
N ALA A 76 0.59 7.16 3.53
CA ALA A 76 -0.57 8.00 3.25
C ALA A 76 -1.70 7.18 2.64
N SER A 77 -1.36 6.35 1.65
CA SER A 77 -2.27 5.53 0.88
C SER A 77 -1.56 4.30 0.32
N VAL A 78 -2.33 3.29 -0.08
CA VAL A 78 -1.80 2.01 -0.54
C VAL A 78 -2.50 1.57 -1.84
N LEU A 79 -1.72 1.11 -2.82
CA LEU A 79 -2.20 0.31 -3.93
C LEU A 79 -1.79 -1.15 -3.67
N VAL A 80 -2.74 -2.03 -3.42
CA VAL A 80 -2.50 -3.46 -3.21
C VAL A 80 -2.58 -4.21 -4.53
N LEU A 81 -1.56 -5.03 -4.82
CA LEU A 81 -1.54 -5.93 -5.97
C LEU A 81 -1.66 -7.38 -5.49
N GLY A 82 -2.56 -8.16 -6.08
CA GLY A 82 -2.68 -9.59 -5.84
C GLY A 82 -2.71 -10.39 -7.14
N LEU A 83 -2.57 -11.72 -7.04
CA LEU A 83 -2.80 -12.60 -8.19
C LEU A 83 -4.23 -12.46 -8.72
N SER A 84 -5.20 -12.34 -7.82
CA SER A 84 -6.60 -12.05 -8.10
C SER A 84 -7.12 -10.93 -7.20
N MET A 85 -8.29 -10.38 -7.53
CA MET A 85 -8.99 -9.42 -6.69
C MET A 85 -9.34 -10.00 -5.32
N ALA A 86 -9.63 -11.30 -5.22
CA ALA A 86 -9.89 -11.95 -3.94
C ALA A 86 -8.67 -11.88 -3.01
N THR A 87 -7.48 -12.19 -3.52
CA THR A 87 -6.24 -12.08 -2.75
C THR A 87 -5.90 -10.63 -2.43
N ALA A 88 -6.05 -9.71 -3.40
CA ALA A 88 -5.78 -8.30 -3.18
C ALA A 88 -6.70 -7.70 -2.11
N ASN A 89 -8.01 -7.97 -2.18
CA ASN A 89 -9.00 -7.44 -1.25
C ASN A 89 -8.83 -7.98 0.18
N THR A 90 -8.43 -9.25 0.33
CA THR A 90 -8.16 -9.83 1.66
C THR A 90 -7.16 -9.00 2.47
N LEU A 91 -6.14 -8.44 1.81
CA LEU A 91 -5.17 -7.55 2.43
C LEU A 91 -5.65 -6.10 2.45
N ALA A 92 -6.24 -5.62 1.36
CA ALA A 92 -6.68 -4.24 1.23
C ALA A 92 -7.74 -3.88 2.30
N ASP A 93 -8.71 -4.75 2.55
CA ASP A 93 -9.78 -4.52 3.54
C ASP A 93 -9.23 -4.40 4.96
N ARG A 94 -8.20 -5.17 5.30
CA ARG A 94 -7.51 -5.06 6.60
C ARG A 94 -6.79 -3.73 6.76
N ILE A 95 -6.20 -3.20 5.68
CA ILE A 95 -5.54 -1.89 5.69
C ILE A 95 -6.58 -0.76 5.74
N ARG A 96 -7.70 -0.89 5.02
CA ARG A 96 -8.81 0.09 5.03
C ARG A 96 -9.36 0.35 6.43
N ALA A 97 -9.29 -0.63 7.32
CA ALA A 97 -9.68 -0.45 8.73
C ALA A 97 -8.90 0.67 9.46
N SER A 98 -7.73 1.10 8.95
CA SER A 98 -7.02 2.29 9.48
C SER A 98 -7.57 3.63 8.95
N GLY A 99 -8.64 3.61 8.15
CA GLY A 99 -9.27 4.80 7.56
C GLY A 99 -8.50 5.44 6.40
N LYS A 100 -7.44 4.80 5.89
CA LYS A 100 -6.62 5.35 4.79
C LYS A 100 -7.19 4.96 3.42
N PRO A 101 -6.92 5.76 2.37
CA PRO A 101 -7.21 5.36 1.00
C PRO A 101 -6.44 4.11 0.62
N VAL A 102 -7.16 3.08 0.14
CA VAL A 102 -6.57 1.82 -0.33
C VAL A 102 -7.28 1.36 -1.59
N GLU A 103 -6.49 1.21 -2.65
CA GLU A 103 -6.90 0.64 -3.92
C GLU A 103 -6.38 -0.79 -4.08
N ALA A 104 -7.03 -1.59 -4.91
CA ALA A 104 -6.67 -2.99 -5.13
C ALA A 104 -6.75 -3.37 -6.61
N LEU A 105 -5.76 -4.11 -7.09
CA LEU A 105 -5.76 -4.69 -8.43
C LEU A 105 -5.38 -6.17 -8.38
N GLY A 106 -6.05 -6.96 -9.21
CA GLY A 106 -5.78 -8.38 -9.42
C GLY A 106 -5.17 -8.65 -10.80
N LEU A 107 -4.10 -9.43 -10.85
CA LEU A 107 -3.40 -9.76 -12.10
C LEU A 107 -4.29 -10.56 -13.07
N GLN A 108 -5.09 -11.49 -12.56
CA GLN A 108 -6.00 -12.30 -13.37
C GLN A 108 -7.11 -11.45 -14.01
N GLU A 109 -7.65 -10.50 -13.25
CA GLU A 109 -8.70 -9.58 -13.71
C GLU A 109 -8.14 -8.56 -14.70
N ALA A 110 -6.89 -8.12 -14.52
CA ALA A 110 -6.19 -7.29 -15.49
C ALA A 110 -5.81 -8.05 -16.78
N GLY A 111 -5.74 -9.38 -16.74
CA GLY A 111 -5.43 -10.25 -17.89
C GLY A 111 -3.95 -10.29 -18.31
N SER A 112 -3.13 -9.31 -17.93
CA SER A 112 -1.68 -9.33 -18.17
C SER A 112 -0.91 -8.45 -17.19
N THR A 113 0.38 -8.71 -17.03
CA THR A 113 1.27 -7.87 -16.21
C THR A 113 1.41 -6.45 -16.77
N MET A 114 1.33 -6.30 -18.09
CA MET A 114 1.36 -4.98 -18.75
C MET A 114 0.09 -4.19 -18.44
N ALA A 115 -1.09 -4.80 -18.60
CA ALA A 115 -2.36 -4.16 -18.25
C ALA A 115 -2.44 -3.80 -16.76
N LEU A 116 -2.01 -4.71 -15.87
CA LEU A 116 -1.93 -4.46 -14.44
C LEU A 116 -1.00 -3.28 -14.11
N THR A 117 0.16 -3.21 -14.77
CA THR A 117 1.12 -2.11 -14.58
C THR A 117 0.54 -0.79 -15.07
N THR A 118 -0.11 -0.77 -16.25
CA THR A 118 -0.73 0.43 -16.80
C THR A 118 -1.79 1.00 -15.87
N GLU A 119 -2.72 0.15 -15.40
CA GLU A 119 -3.76 0.60 -14.48
C GLU A 119 -3.19 0.98 -13.12
N GLY A 120 -2.19 0.23 -12.63
CA GLY A 120 -1.51 0.53 -11.38
C GLY A 120 -0.76 1.86 -11.41
N VAL A 121 -0.16 2.25 -12.55
CA VAL A 121 0.46 3.57 -12.73
C VAL A 121 -0.58 4.68 -12.64
N ARG A 122 -1.74 4.51 -13.30
CA ARG A 122 -2.84 5.48 -13.25
C ARG A 122 -3.29 5.71 -11.80
N ILE A 123 -3.61 4.62 -11.09
CA ILE A 123 -4.06 4.68 -9.70
C ILE A 123 -2.98 5.24 -8.77
N ALA A 124 -1.73 4.78 -8.90
CA ALA A 124 -0.65 5.25 -8.03
C ALA A 124 -0.38 6.76 -8.23
N ALA A 125 -0.50 7.28 -9.46
CA ALA A 125 -0.40 8.71 -9.72
C ALA A 125 -1.52 9.49 -9.01
N ASP A 126 -2.77 9.04 -9.11
CA ASP A 126 -3.91 9.65 -8.41
C ASP A 126 -3.70 9.65 -6.88
N LEU A 127 -3.21 8.55 -6.34
CA LEU A 127 -2.89 8.42 -4.92
C LEU A 127 -1.75 9.36 -4.48
N VAL A 128 -0.73 9.55 -5.32
CA VAL A 128 0.38 10.49 -5.05
C VAL A 128 -0.11 11.94 -5.07
N VAL A 129 -0.97 12.30 -6.03
CA VAL A 129 -1.59 13.61 -6.10
C VAL A 129 -2.40 13.88 -4.82
N ALA A 130 -3.31 12.98 -4.46
CA ALA A 130 -4.11 13.11 -3.23
C ALA A 130 -3.22 13.17 -1.97
N ALA A 131 -2.18 12.35 -1.90
CA ALA A 131 -1.25 12.38 -0.77
C ALA A 131 -0.51 13.71 -0.67
N SER A 132 -0.19 14.37 -1.79
CA SER A 132 0.54 15.65 -1.82
C SER A 132 -0.23 16.82 -1.22
N GLU A 133 -1.56 16.71 -1.15
CA GLU A 133 -2.43 17.73 -0.55
C GLU A 133 -2.34 17.75 0.99
N HIS A 134 -1.90 16.65 1.60
CA HIS A 134 -1.68 16.59 3.04
C HIS A 134 -0.52 17.50 3.46
N LYS A 135 -0.78 18.38 4.42
CA LYS A 135 0.23 19.26 5.00
C LYS A 135 0.70 18.72 6.34
N ARG A 136 1.95 19.03 6.69
CA ARG A 136 2.43 18.78 8.04
C ARG A 136 1.80 19.77 9.01
N GLU A 137 1.52 19.30 10.22
CA GLU A 137 0.94 20.07 11.31
C GLU A 137 1.80 19.93 12.58
N PRO A 138 1.81 20.93 13.47
CA PRO A 138 2.41 20.79 14.80
C PRO A 138 1.77 19.63 15.59
N CYS A 139 2.62 18.73 16.06
CA CYS A 139 2.27 17.53 16.81
C CYS A 139 3.15 17.44 18.06
N ASP A 140 2.57 16.99 19.17
CA ASP A 140 3.31 16.82 20.43
C ASP A 140 4.15 15.53 20.40
N PHE A 141 5.27 15.54 21.12
CA PHE A 141 6.11 14.35 21.34
C PHE A 141 5.47 13.35 22.31
#